data_AF-A0A959N9A0-F1
#
_entry.id   AF-A0A959N9A0-F1
#
_cell.length_a   1.000
_cell.length_b   1.000
_cell.length_c   1.000
_cell.angle_alpha   90.00
_cell.angle_beta   90.00
_cell.angle_gamma   90.00
#
_symmetry.space_group_name_H-M   'P 1'
#
loop_
_entity.id
_entity.type
_entity.pdbx_description
1 polymer ?
#
loop_
_entity_poly.entity_id
_entity_poly.type
_entity_poly.pdbx_seq_one_letter_code
_entity_poly.pdbx_strand_id
1 'polypeptide(L)' 'MKVGIIGLGYWGPNLVRNFLAHPKVEKVYGCDLSDDRLNFIKSRFPSVELLKDYNEMLKKDI' A
#
# COMPACT_ATOMS: atom_id res chain seq x y z
N MET A 1 -9.41 0.11 11.07
CA MET A 1 -8.46 -1.00 10.76
C MET A 1 -7.47 -0.48 9.74
N LYS A 2 -6.17 -0.67 9.95
CA LYS A 2 -5.17 -0.30 8.95
C LYS A 2 -4.71 -1.57 8.24
N VAL A 3 -4.30 -1.44 6.97
CA VAL A 3 -3.95 -2.58 6.11
C VAL A 3 -2.61 -2.31 5.45
N GLY A 4 -1.66 -3.23 5.62
CA GLY A 4 -0.39 -3.23 4.90
C GLY A 4 -0.41 -4.25 3.77
N ILE A 5 0.03 -3.85 2.57
CA ILE A 5 0.18 -4.72 1.41
C ILE A 5 1.67 -4.77 1.04
N ILE A 6 2.31 -5.93 1.22
CA ILE A 6 3.69 -6.17 0.79
C ILE A 6 3.66 -6.86 -0.58
N GLY A 7 4.35 -6.28 -1.55
CA GLY A 7 4.30 -6.68 -2.94
C GLY A 7 3.18 -5.95 -3.67
N LEU A 8 3.58 -5.00 -4.52
CA LEU A 8 2.70 -4.18 -5.33
C LEU A 8 2.80 -4.53 -6.81
N GLY A 9 3.16 -5.78 -7.16
CA GLY A 9 3.23 -6.30 -8.53
C GLY A 9 1.87 -6.28 -9.27
N TYR A 10 1.68 -7.15 -10.25
CA TYR A 10 0.51 -7.11 -11.16
C TYR A 10 -0.85 -6.92 -10.44
N TRP A 11 -1.08 -7.63 -9.33
CA TRP A 11 -2.33 -7.55 -8.54
C TRP A 11 -2.35 -6.48 -7.45
N GLY A 12 -1.21 -5.91 -7.07
CA GLY A 12 -1.10 -4.89 -6.01
C GLY A 12 -2.11 -3.73 -6.14
N PRO A 13 -2.27 -3.11 -7.33
CA PRO A 13 -3.23 -2.03 -7.53
C PRO A 13 -4.68 -2.43 -7.26
N ASN A 14 -5.05 -3.68 -7.51
CA ASN A 14 -6.40 -4.17 -7.25
C ASN A 14 -6.65 -4.36 -5.75
N LEU A 15 -5.67 -4.90 -5.01
CA LEU A 15 -5.76 -5.02 -3.56
C LEU A 15 -5.88 -3.63 -2.91
N VAL A 16 -5.01 -2.70 -3.30
CA VAL A 16 -5.05 -1.30 -2.84
C VAL A 16 -6.43 -0.69 -3.06
N ARG A 17 -6.97 -0.77 -4.29
CA ARG A 17 -8.30 -0.25 -4.60
C ARG A 17 -9.39 -0.87 -3.71
N ASN A 18 -9.37 -2.18 -3.54
CA ASN A 18 -10.40 -2.89 -2.78
C ASN A 18 -10.38 -2.50 -1.30
N PHE A 19 -9.19 -2.37 -0.69
CA PHE A 19 -9.09 -1.97 0.72
C PHE A 19 -9.40 -0.49 0.92
N LEU A 20 -9.00 0.39 0.00
CA LEU A 20 -9.39 1.81 0.05
C LEU A 20 -10.91 2.01 -0.02
N ALA A 21 -11.63 1.13 -0.73
CA ALA A 21 -13.09 1.21 -0.85
C ALA A 21 -13.84 0.58 0.33
N HIS A 22 -13.16 -0.12 1.23
CA HIS A 22 -13.82 -0.86 2.30
C HIS A 22 -14.12 0.06 3.51
N PRO A 23 -15.39 0.18 3.97
CA PRO A 23 -15.79 1.22 4.94
C PRO A 23 -15.18 1.07 6.35
N LYS A 24 -14.60 -0.09 6.68
CA LYS A 24 -13.90 -0.33 7.96
C LYS A 24 -12.38 -0.13 7.88
N VAL A 25 -11.85 0.11 6.68
CA VAL A 25 -10.42 0.38 6.46
C VAL A 25 -10.20 1.87 6.59
N GLU A 26 -9.36 2.24 7.55
CA GLU A 26 -9.02 3.62 7.87
C GLU A 26 -7.83 4.08 7.03
N LYS A 27 -6.85 3.19 6.81
CA LYS A 27 -5.61 3.51 6.12
C LYS A 27 -5.03 2.29 5.40
N VAL A 28 -4.46 2.54 4.23
CA VAL A 28 -3.77 1.54 3.42
C VAL A 28 -2.30 1.94 3.27
N TYR A 29 -1.42 0.99 3.54
CA TYR A 29 0.01 1.07 3.34
C TYR A 29 0.41 0.10 2.22
N GLY A 30 1.27 0.54 1.32
CA GLY A 30 1.85 -0.29 0.27
C GLY A 30 3.36 -0.38 0.44
N CYS A 31 3.92 -1.57 0.26
CA CYS A 31 5.36 -1.81 0.32
C CYS A 31 5.83 -2.59 -0.90
N ASP A 32 6.86 -2.10 -1.59
CA ASP A 32 7.52 -2.78 -2.70
C ASP A 32 8.97 -2.30 -2.84
N LEU A 33 9.85 -3.15 -3.37
CA LEU A 33 11.26 -2.81 -3.61
C LEU A 33 11.43 -1.95 -4.89
N SER A 34 10.49 -2.06 -5.84
CA SER A 34 10.55 -1.36 -7.12
C SER A 34 9.99 0.06 -7.01
N ASP A 35 10.84 1.06 -7.26
CA ASP A 35 10.41 2.47 -7.35
C ASP A 35 9.32 2.66 -8.41
N ASP A 36 9.39 1.95 -9.54
CA ASP A 36 8.38 2.02 -10.59
C ASP A 36 7.01 1.57 -10.08
N ARG A 37 6.95 0.51 -9.25
CA ARG A 37 5.70 0.05 -8.63
C ARG A 37 5.18 1.04 -7.60
N LEU A 38 6.06 1.62 -6.79
CA LEU A 38 5.69 2.65 -5.82
C LEU A 38 5.14 3.90 -6.53
N ASN A 39 5.82 4.40 -7.56
CA ASN A 39 5.39 5.54 -8.36
C ASN A 39 4.06 5.27 -9.07
N PHE A 40 3.88 4.06 -9.62
CA PHE A 40 2.62 3.64 -10.23
C PHE A 40 1.47 3.69 -9.22
N ILE A 41 1.66 3.14 -8.02
CA ILE A 41 0.62 3.19 -6.98
C ILE A 41 0.40 4.63 -6.50
N LYS A 42 1.44 5.44 -6.31
CA LYS A 42 1.32 6.82 -5.84
C LYS A 42 0.52 7.68 -6.81
N SER A 43 0.74 7.53 -8.11
CA SER A 43 0.02 8.28 -9.14
C SER A 43 -1.46 7.93 -9.20
N ARG A 44 -1.82 6.66 -8.97
CA ARG A 44 -3.21 6.17 -9.04
C ARG A 44 -3.98 6.29 -7.73
N PHE A 45 -3.29 6.16 -6.60
CA PHE A 45 -3.85 6.13 -5.26
C PHE A 45 -3.03 7.02 -4.32
N PRO A 46 -3.11 8.36 -4.46
CA PRO A 46 -2.23 9.29 -3.75
C PRO A 46 -2.37 9.26 -2.22
N SER A 47 -3.49 8.75 -1.70
CA SER A 47 -3.76 8.57 -0.26
C SER A 47 -3.05 7.36 0.37
N VAL A 48 -2.46 6.47 -0.44
CA VAL A 48 -1.71 5.32 0.07
C VAL A 48 -0.35 5.78 0.57
N GLU A 49 0.01 5.33 1.77
CA GLU A 49 1.35 5.52 2.30
C GLU A 49 2.27 4.42 1.76
N LEU A 50 3.41 4.81 1.20
CA LEU A 50 4.30 3.91 0.48
C LEU A 50 5.63 3.77 1.19
N LEU A 51 6.12 2.53 1.25
CA LEU A 51 7.35 2.14 1.93
C LEU A 51 8.19 1.26 1.02
N LYS A 52 9.52 1.33 1.16
CA LYS A 52 10.45 0.45 0.45
C LYS A 52 10.84 -0.78 1.25
N ASP A 53 10.77 -0.70 2.57
CA ASP A 53 11.14 -1.76 3.49
C ASP A 53 9.93 -2.18 4.32
N TYR A 54 9.62 -3.48 4.30
CA TYR A 54 8.52 -4.02 5.08
C TYR A 54 8.83 -3.99 6.59
N ASN A 55 10.10 -3.96 7.00
CA ASN A 55 10.45 -3.83 8.42
C ASN A 55 10.09 -2.44 8.94
N GLU A 56 10.24 -1.39 8.13
CA GLU A 56 9.72 -0.06 8.46
C GLU A 56 8.20 -0.09 8.58
N MET A 57 7.53 -0.86 7.72
CA MET A 57 6.08 -1.05 7.76
C MET A 57 5.64 -1.73 9.07
N LEU A 58 6.25 -2.85 9.46
CA LEU A 58 5.89 -3.57 10.69
C LEU A 58 6.19 -2.80 11.99
N LYS A 59 7.14 -1.86 11.96
CA LYS A 59 7.42 -0.96 13.08
C LYS A 59 6.40 0.15 13.23
N LYS A 60 5.63 0.44 12.18
CA LYS A 60 4.48 1.35 12.27
C LYS A 60 3.33 0.58 12.89
N ASP A 61 2.56 1.25 13.74
CA ASP A 61 1.29 0.74 14.26
C ASP A 61 0.29 0.65 13.09
N ILE A 62 0.32 -0.45 12.34
CA ILE A 62 -0.57 -0.78 11.21
C ILE A 62 -1.57 -1.83 11.67
#